data_AF-A0A534ZH94-F1
#
_entry.id   AF-A0A534ZH94-F1
#
_cell.length_a   1.000
_cell.length_b   1.000
_cell.length_c   1.000
_cell.angle_alpha   90.00
_cell.angle_beta   90.00
_cell.angle_gamma   90.00
#
_symmetry.space_group_name_H-M   'P 1'
#
loop_
_entity.id
_entity.type
_entity.pdbx_description
1 polymer ?
#
loop_
_entity_poly.entity_id
_entity_poly.type
_entity_poly.pdbx_seq_one_letter_code
_entity_poly.pdbx_strand_id
1 'polypeptide(L)'
;MHKPTNMFLLATIVGALSAALAYRHLSQLRTEIEAARVAAAHATVGIVVASQTIPVGTSIERTSVKIVPWPKEFQPDGALSEVDAVVGR
;
A
#
# COMPACT_ATOMS: atom_id res chain seq x y z
N MET A 1 -36.84 -47.62 8.95
CA MET A 1 -36.24 -47.34 7.62
C MET A 1 -35.87 -45.86 7.56
N HIS A 2 -34.64 -45.50 7.96
CA HIS A 2 -34.17 -44.12 7.83
C HIS A 2 -33.97 -43.82 6.34
N LYS A 3 -34.70 -42.82 5.83
CA LYS A 3 -34.72 -42.49 4.41
C LYS A 3 -33.32 -41.97 4.01
N PRO A 4 -32.60 -42.64 3.09
CA PRO A 4 -31.26 -42.24 2.68
C PRO A 4 -31.22 -40.82 2.08
N THR A 5 -32.38 -40.34 1.61
CA THR A 5 -32.60 -38.97 1.12
C THR A 5 -32.17 -37.90 2.12
N ASN A 6 -32.40 -38.07 3.43
CA ASN A 6 -31.99 -37.07 4.42
C ASN A 6 -30.46 -36.98 4.56
N MET A 7 -29.76 -38.09 4.37
CA MET A 7 -28.31 -38.12 4.46
C MET A 7 -27.66 -37.41 3.26
N PHE A 8 -28.20 -37.60 2.06
CA PHE A 8 -27.76 -36.85 0.87
C PHE A 8 -28.05 -35.35 1.00
N LEU A 9 -29.23 -34.98 1.51
CA LEU A 9 -29.61 -33.57 1.68
C LEU A 9 -28.68 -32.86 2.68
N LEU A 10 -28.37 -33.53 3.80
CA LEU A 10 -27.43 -33.02 4.80
C LEU A 10 -26.01 -32.87 4.22
N ALA A 11 -25.52 -33.86 3.48
CA ALA A 11 -24.20 -33.83 2.88
C ALA A 11 -24.05 -32.66 1.88
N THR A 12 -25.06 -32.41 1.06
CA THR A 12 -25.06 -31.28 0.11
C THR A 12 -25.09 -29.93 0.82
N ILE A 13 -25.87 -29.80 1.91
CA ILE A 13 -25.92 -28.56 2.71
C ILE A 13 -24.54 -28.27 3.33
N VAL A 14 -23.93 -29.28 3.94
CA VAL A 14 -22.60 -29.13 4.57
C VAL A 14 -21.54 -28.79 3.52
N GLY A 15 -21.56 -29.47 2.36
CA GLY A 15 -20.64 -29.18 1.27
C GLY A 15 -20.78 -27.75 0.73
N ALA A 16 -22.03 -27.28 0.53
CA ALA A 16 -22.29 -25.91 0.09
C ALA A 16 -21.83 -24.87 1.12
N LEU A 17 -22.05 -25.12 2.42
CA LEU A 17 -21.58 -24.27 3.51
C LEU A 17 -20.05 -24.20 3.57
N SER A 18 -19.37 -25.34 3.47
CA SER A 18 -17.90 -25.39 3.44
C SER A 18 -17.33 -24.65 2.24
N ALA A 19 -17.92 -24.81 1.06
CA ALA A 19 -17.50 -24.10 -0.15
C ALA A 19 -17.70 -22.58 -0.02
N ALA A 20 -18.83 -22.13 0.55
CA ALA A 20 -19.10 -20.72 0.78
C ALA A 20 -18.11 -20.09 1.78
N LEU A 21 -17.79 -20.79 2.87
CA LEU A 21 -16.80 -20.34 3.85
C LEU A 21 -15.39 -20.28 3.26
N ALA A 22 -14.98 -21.30 2.51
CA ALA A 22 -13.70 -21.32 1.82
C ALA A 22 -13.60 -20.16 0.82
N TYR A 23 -14.65 -19.93 0.01
CA TYR A 23 -14.70 -18.82 -0.93
C TYR A 23 -14.59 -17.46 -0.22
N ARG A 24 -15.34 -17.27 0.86
CA ARG A 24 -15.27 -16.04 1.66
C ARG A 24 -13.87 -15.81 2.23
N HIS A 25 -13.24 -16.85 2.78
CA HIS A 25 -11.89 -16.76 3.34
C HIS A 25 -10.84 -16.45 2.26
N LEU A 26 -10.92 -17.11 1.10
CA LEU A 26 -10.04 -16.81 -0.05
C LEU A 26 -10.25 -15.41 -0.59
N SER A 27 -11.51 -14.94 -0.63
CA SER A 27 -11.84 -13.57 -1.04
C SER A 27 -11.23 -12.55 -0.09
N GLN A 28 -11.35 -12.74 1.22
CA GLN A 28 -10.73 -11.86 2.23
C GLN A 28 -9.21 -11.80 2.06
N LEU A 29 -8.54 -12.95 1.95
CA LEU A 29 -7.09 -13.00 1.71
C LEU A 29 -6.69 -12.27 0.42
N ARG A 30 -7.44 -12.45 -0.67
CA ARG A 30 -7.18 -11.72 -1.93
C ARG A 30 -7.33 -10.21 -1.75
N THR A 31 -8.34 -9.77 -1.00
CA THR A 31 -8.59 -8.34 -0.77
C THR A 31 -7.46 -7.71 0.05
N GLU A 32 -6.97 -8.42 1.06
CA GLU A 32 -5.83 -7.98 1.88
C GLU A 32 -4.51 -7.96 1.08
N ILE A 33 -4.27 -8.97 0.26
CA ILE A 33 -3.09 -9.02 -0.62
C ILE A 33 -3.15 -7.91 -1.67
N GLU A 34 -4.32 -7.63 -2.25
CA GLU A 34 -4.48 -6.56 -3.22
C GLU A 34 -4.32 -5.19 -2.55
N ALA A 35 -4.88 -5.00 -1.35
CA ALA A 35 -4.66 -3.77 -0.56
C ALA A 35 -3.18 -3.57 -0.21
N ALA A 36 -2.48 -4.64 0.17
CA ALA A 36 -1.04 -4.61 0.43
C ALA A 36 -0.24 -4.35 -0.85
N ARG A 37 -0.64 -4.92 -1.99
CA ARG A 37 -0.04 -4.66 -3.31
C ARG A 37 -0.25 -3.22 -3.76
N VAL A 38 -1.45 -2.67 -3.59
CA VAL A 38 -1.74 -1.26 -3.91
C VAL A 38 -0.94 -0.34 -3.01
N ALA A 39 -0.85 -0.64 -1.71
CA ALA A 39 0.00 0.11 -0.78
C ALA A 39 1.49 0.01 -1.13
N ALA A 40 1.96 -1.15 -1.60
CA ALA A 40 3.34 -1.35 -2.03
C ALA A 40 3.64 -0.75 -3.42
N ALA A 41 2.69 -0.79 -4.35
CA ALA A 41 2.78 -0.16 -5.67
C ALA A 41 2.71 1.36 -5.59
N HIS A 42 2.10 1.89 -4.53
CA HIS A 42 2.17 3.31 -4.17
C HIS A 42 3.12 3.55 -3.00
N ALA A 43 4.18 2.76 -2.85
CA ALA A 43 5.20 3.01 -1.83
C ALA A 43 5.89 4.35 -2.14
N THR A 44 5.39 5.42 -1.53
CA THR A 44 5.98 6.76 -1.65
C THR A 44 7.07 6.96 -0.61
N VAL A 45 8.22 7.47 -1.03
CA VAL A 45 9.28 7.95 -0.15
C VAL A 45 9.20 9.47 -0.09
N GLY A 46 9.39 10.04 1.09
CA GLY A 46 9.51 11.50 1.24
C GLY A 46 10.81 11.98 0.62
N ILE A 47 10.73 12.87 -0.37
CA ILE A 47 11.89 13.58 -0.91
C ILE A 47 11.77 15.08 -0.62
N VAL A 48 12.89 15.72 -0.36
CA VAL A 48 12.98 17.16 -0.17
C VAL A 48 13.00 17.84 -1.53
N VAL A 49 12.03 18.74 -1.76
CA VAL A 49 11.93 19.57 -2.96
C VAL A 49 11.86 21.04 -2.58
N ALA A 50 12.32 21.92 -3.47
CA ALA A 50 12.19 23.36 -3.28
C ALA A 50 10.71 23.77 -3.29
N SER A 51 10.30 24.57 -2.30
CA SER A 51 8.94 25.14 -2.24
C SER A 51 8.79 26.36 -3.15
N GLN A 52 9.90 27.04 -3.43
CA GLN A 52 10.02 28.28 -4.20
C GLN A 52 11.31 28.28 -5.03
N THR A 53 11.43 29.18 -6.01
CA THR A 53 12.66 29.35 -6.77
C THR A 53 13.79 29.82 -5.85
N ILE A 54 14.83 29.01 -5.67
CA ILE A 54 16.02 29.35 -4.89
C ILE A 54 17.11 29.83 -5.86
N PRO A 55 17.53 31.11 -5.81
CA PRO A 55 18.62 31.59 -6.64
C PRO A 55 19.94 30.89 -6.31
N VAL A 56 20.80 30.73 -7.32
CA VAL A 56 22.12 30.13 -7.14
C VAL A 56 22.98 31.06 -6.28
N GLY A 57 23.58 30.51 -5.22
CA GLY A 57 24.40 31.27 -4.26
C GLY A 57 23.67 31.76 -3.01
N THR A 58 22.37 31.45 -2.86
CA THR A 58 21.61 31.72 -1.64
C THR A 58 21.57 30.49 -0.75
N SER A 59 21.76 30.68 0.56
CA SER A 59 21.68 29.60 1.56
C SER A 59 20.27 29.00 1.60
N ILE A 60 20.18 27.67 1.65
CA ILE A 60 18.89 26.99 1.74
C ILE A 60 18.32 27.13 3.16
N GLU A 61 17.21 27.84 3.30
CA GLU A 61 16.46 27.95 4.55
C GLU A 61 15.39 26.86 4.68
N ARG A 62 15.05 26.47 5.91
CA ARG A 62 14.04 25.44 6.21
C ARG A 62 12.66 25.75 5.60
N THR A 63 12.32 27.02 5.43
CA THR A 63 11.07 27.51 4.83
C THR A 63 11.04 27.36 3.30
N SER A 64 12.21 27.27 2.67
CA SER A 64 12.37 27.19 1.21
C SER A 64 12.32 25.76 0.67
N VAL A 65 12.16 24.77 1.55
CA VAL A 65 12.12 23.35 1.21
C VAL A 65 10.94 22.64 1.87
N LYS A 66 10.36 21.66 1.17
CA LYS A 66 9.26 20.84 1.67
C LYS A 66 9.50 19.37 1.33
N ILE A 67 8.99 18.48 2.18
CA ILE A 67 8.98 17.05 1.90
C ILE A 67 7.70 16.73 1.13
N VAL A 68 7.84 16.10 -0.03
CA VAL A 68 6.71 15.65 -0.85
C VAL A 68 6.77 14.13 -0.99
N PRO A 69 5.63 13.42 -0.85
CA PRO A 69 5.58 11.99 -1.12
C PRO A 69 5.84 11.74 -2.62
N TRP A 70 6.88 10.96 -2.91
CA TRP A 70 7.31 10.65 -4.27
C TRP A 70 7.38 9.14 -4.50
N PRO A 71 6.96 8.60 -5.64
CA PRO A 71 7.04 7.16 -5.91
C PRO A 71 8.48 6.65 -5.81
N LYS A 72 8.70 5.56 -5.06
CA LYS A 72 10.05 5.01 -4.83
C LYS A 72 10.75 4.62 -6.13
N GLU A 73 10.00 4.09 -7.10
CA GLU A 73 10.55 3.69 -8.41
C GLU A 73 11.01 4.86 -9.29
N PHE A 74 10.57 6.09 -9.01
CA PHE A 74 10.91 7.30 -9.77
C PHE A 74 11.74 8.29 -8.94
N GLN A 75 12.34 7.85 -7.83
CA GLN A 75 13.20 8.69 -7.02
C GLN A 75 14.44 9.12 -7.83
N PRO A 76 14.73 10.43 -7.94
CA PRO A 76 15.95 10.90 -8.59
C PRO A 76 17.20 10.48 -7.80
N ASP A 77 18.28 10.11 -8.48
CA ASP A 77 19.55 9.76 -7.85
C ASP A 77 20.06 10.95 -7.00
N GLY A 78 20.37 10.68 -5.73
CA GLY A 78 20.84 11.70 -4.77
C GLY A 78 19.72 12.49 -4.07
N ALA A 79 18.45 12.12 -4.23
CA ALA A 79 17.35 12.75 -3.51
C ALA A 79 17.47 12.54 -1.99
N LEU A 80 17.42 13.63 -1.23
CA LEU A 80 17.49 13.63 0.23
C LEU A 80 16.09 13.52 0.82
N SER A 81 15.96 12.70 1.86
CA SER A 81 14.68 12.48 2.57
C SER A 81 14.56 13.29 3.85
N GLU A 82 15.61 13.99 4.26
CA GLU A 82 15.64 14.81 5.46
C GLU A 82 15.94 16.27 5.14
N VAL A 83 15.15 17.18 5.71
CA VAL A 83 15.30 18.63 5.52
C VAL A 83 16.63 19.12 6.12
N ASP A 84 17.05 18.55 7.24
CA ASP A 84 18.26 18.93 7.96
C ASP A 84 19.54 18.66 7.15
N ALA A 85 19.50 17.74 6.19
CA ALA A 85 20.60 17.47 5.26
C ALA A 85 20.76 18.55 4.17
N VAL A 86 19.75 19.41 3.99
CA VAL A 86 19.71 20.44 2.94
C VAL A 86 19.87 21.85 3.51
N VAL A 87 19.45 22.09 4.75
CA VAL A 87 19.51 23.41 5.39
C VAL A 87 20.97 23.84 5.60
N GLY A 88 21.33 25.02 5.09
CA GLY A 88 22.67 25.60 5.26
C GLY A 88 23.73 25.22 4.21
N ARG A 89 23.34 24.52 3.15
CA ARG A 89 24.12 24.42 1.90
C ARG A 89 23.75 25.55 0.94
#